data_AF-A0A292ZI71-F1
#
_entry.id   AF-A0A292ZI71-F1
#
_cell.length_a   1.000
_cell.length_b   1.000
_cell.length_c   1.000
_cell.angle_alpha   90.00
_cell.angle_beta   90.00
_cell.angle_gamma   90.00
#
_symmetry.space_group_name_H-M   'P 1'
#
loop_
_entity.id
_entity.type
_entity.pdbx_description
1 polymer ?
#
loop_
_entity_poly.entity_id
_entity_poly.type
_entity_poly.pdbx_seq_one_letter_code
_entity_poly.pdbx_strand_id
1 'polypeptide(L)'
;MVEAENAARFVQRAAPKTGFSVVRQYILPVEQAQILATLESHAAAATADAPFFWLRMELNETARQFELRLWSGPGHDRLLAVVHPHGEYAVWQ
;
A
#
# COMPACT_ATOMS: atom_id res chain seq x y z
N MET A 1 21.71 -0.51 9.02
CA MET A 1 21.02 -1.78 9.26
C MET A 1 19.55 -1.43 9.42
N VAL A 2 18.77 -1.54 8.34
CA VAL A 2 17.33 -1.29 8.41
C VAL A 2 16.75 -2.54 9.06
N GLU A 3 16.22 -2.41 10.29
CA GLU A 3 15.50 -3.51 10.92
C GLU A 3 14.27 -3.81 10.05
N ALA A 4 14.20 -5.03 9.52
CA ALA A 4 13.03 -5.52 8.81
C ALA A 4 11.93 -5.79 9.86
N GLU A 5 11.21 -4.76 10.26
CA GLU A 5 9.95 -4.94 10.96
C GLU A 5 8.98 -5.71 10.04
N ASN A 6 8.38 -6.79 10.53
CA ASN A 6 7.45 -7.58 9.73
C ASN A 6 6.29 -6.66 9.28
N ALA A 7 6.09 -6.55 7.97
CA ALA A 7 5.05 -5.69 7.38
C ALA A 7 3.66 -5.99 7.94
N ALA A 8 3.35 -7.24 8.33
CA ALA A 8 2.11 -7.60 8.99
C ALA A 8 1.97 -6.94 10.38
N ARG A 9 3.05 -6.83 11.15
CA ARG A 9 3.05 -6.12 12.45
C ARG A 9 2.88 -4.62 12.28
N PHE A 10 3.52 -4.02 11.28
CA PHE A 10 3.36 -2.60 10.94
C PHE A 10 1.90 -2.27 10.62
N VAL A 11 1.25 -3.12 9.80
CA VAL A 11 -0.16 -2.96 9.40
C VAL A 11 -1.14 -3.24 10.56
N GLN A 12 -0.78 -4.10 11.52
CA GLN A 12 -1.61 -4.36 12.70
C GLN A 12 -1.61 -3.21 13.73
N ARG A 13 -0.53 -2.43 13.85
CA ARG A 13 -0.42 -1.33 14.84
C ARG A 13 -1.15 -0.04 14.41
N ALA A 14 -2.20 -0.29 13.65
CA ALA A 14 -2.81 0.40 12.55
C ALA A 14 -3.91 1.50 12.79
N ALA A 15 -3.93 2.39 13.82
CA ALA A 15 -4.93 3.49 13.94
C ALA A 15 -4.58 4.86 13.27
N PRO A 16 -5.59 5.75 12.99
CA PRO A 16 -6.18 5.98 11.65
C PRO A 16 -5.14 6.50 10.64
N LYS A 17 -5.09 5.86 9.46
CA LYS A 17 -3.84 5.38 8.88
C LYS A 17 -3.66 5.79 7.42
N THR A 18 -2.54 6.44 7.12
CA THR A 18 -1.87 6.29 5.82
C THR A 18 -0.73 5.28 6.01
N GLY A 19 -0.83 4.10 5.42
CA GLY A 19 0.31 3.19 5.26
C GLY A 19 1.01 3.45 3.93
N PHE A 20 2.33 3.24 3.86
CA PHE A 20 3.13 3.29 2.63
C PHE A 20 3.91 1.98 2.45
N SER A 21 3.95 1.43 1.23
CA SER A 21 4.71 0.22 0.87
C SER A 21 5.45 0.41 -0.45
N VAL A 22 6.66 -0.16 -0.52
CA VAL A 22 7.53 -0.29 -1.71
C VAL A 22 8.11 -1.71 -1.82
N VAL A 23 7.70 -2.61 -0.94
CA VAL A 23 8.43 -3.86 -0.68
C VAL A 23 7.61 -5.10 -0.97
N ARG A 24 6.40 -4.97 -1.54
CA ARG A 24 5.46 -6.11 -1.66
C ARG A 24 6.09 -7.28 -2.42
N GLN A 25 6.90 -7.01 -3.43
CA GLN A 25 7.65 -8.00 -4.21
C GLN A 25 8.66 -8.84 -3.40
N TYR A 26 9.04 -8.40 -2.19
CA TYR A 26 9.96 -9.11 -1.31
C TYR A 26 9.25 -9.88 -0.18
N ILE A 27 7.93 -9.72 -0.06
CA ILE A 27 7.12 -10.37 0.97
C ILE A 27 6.63 -11.73 0.46
N LEU A 28 6.70 -12.77 1.30
CA LEU A 28 6.22 -14.10 0.92
C LEU A 28 4.71 -14.07 0.62
N PRO A 29 4.20 -14.89 -0.31
CA PRO A 29 2.79 -14.86 -0.70
C PRO A 29 1.80 -15.01 0.46
N VAL A 30 2.13 -15.85 1.44
CA VAL A 30 1.31 -16.05 2.65
C VAL A 30 1.22 -14.77 3.49
N GLU A 31 2.32 -14.04 3.63
CA GLU A 31 2.37 -12.78 4.38
C GLU A 31 1.67 -11.66 3.59
N GLN A 32 1.78 -11.64 2.26
CA GLN A 32 1.01 -10.72 1.42
C GLN A 32 -0.49 -10.91 1.60
N ALA A 33 -0.97 -12.16 1.66
CA ALA A 33 -2.37 -12.47 1.89
C ALA A 33 -2.85 -12.01 3.28
N GLN A 34 -2.02 -12.18 4.32
CA GLN A 34 -2.32 -11.69 5.67
C GLN A 34 -2.40 -10.16 5.73
N ILE A 35 -1.48 -9.46 5.06
CA ILE A 35 -1.51 -8.01 4.93
C ILE A 35 -2.79 -7.58 4.24
N LEU A 36 -3.14 -8.18 3.10
CA LEU A 36 -4.36 -7.86 2.37
C LEU A 36 -5.62 -8.07 3.24
N ALA A 37 -5.73 -9.19 3.94
CA ALA A 37 -6.85 -9.47 4.84
C ALA A 37 -6.96 -8.42 5.98
N THR A 38 -5.80 -7.99 6.52
CA THR A 38 -5.78 -6.94 7.54
C THR A 38 -6.23 -5.59 6.97
N LEU A 39 -5.73 -5.22 5.79
CA LEU A 39 -6.14 -4.00 5.09
C LEU A 39 -7.63 -4.00 4.76
N GLU A 40 -8.18 -5.13 4.32
CA GLU A 40 -9.61 -5.32 4.06
C GLU A 40 -10.45 -5.15 5.33
N SER A 41 -10.00 -5.72 6.47
CA SER A 41 -10.66 -5.49 7.75
C SER A 41 -10.66 -4.02 8.16
N HIS A 42 -9.58 -3.28 7.92
CA HIS A 42 -9.51 -1.85 8.23
C HIS A 42 -10.37 -1.00 7.29
N ALA A 43 -10.37 -1.33 5.99
CA ALA A 43 -11.23 -0.65 5.02
C ALA A 43 -12.72 -0.87 5.33
N ALA A 44 -13.10 -2.09 5.75
CA ALA A 44 -14.47 -2.39 6.15
C ALA A 44 -14.91 -1.66 7.43
N ALA A 45 -13.98 -1.38 8.34
CA ALA A 45 -14.24 -0.63 9.58
C ALA A 45 -14.16 0.90 9.40
N ALA A 46 -13.73 1.38 8.23
CA ALA A 46 -13.57 2.80 7.96
C ALA A 46 -14.92 3.53 7.96
N THR A 47 -14.95 4.71 8.56
CA THR A 47 -16.12 5.59 8.59
C THR A 47 -15.77 6.95 7.97
N ALA A 48 -16.76 7.81 7.78
CA ALA A 48 -16.52 9.18 7.33
C ALA A 48 -15.63 9.97 8.30
N ASP A 49 -15.80 9.74 9.61
CA ASP A 49 -15.03 10.41 10.66
C ASP A 49 -13.66 9.77 10.91
N ALA A 50 -13.46 8.53 10.44
CA ALA A 50 -12.21 7.79 10.54
C ALA A 50 -11.96 6.99 9.25
N PRO A 51 -11.59 7.67 8.14
CA PRO A 51 -11.39 7.00 6.87
C PRO A 51 -10.08 6.20 6.87
N PHE A 52 -10.02 5.17 6.02
CA PHE A 52 -8.83 4.36 5.82
C PHE A 52 -8.37 4.44 4.38
N PHE A 53 -7.07 4.67 4.20
CA PHE A 53 -6.43 4.65 2.90
C PHE A 53 -5.04 4.01 2.97
N TRP A 54 -4.76 3.14 2.02
CA TRP A 54 -3.43 2.58 1.81
C TRP A 54 -2.81 3.20 0.56
N LEU A 55 -1.75 3.97 0.77
CA LEU A 55 -0.93 4.53 -0.30
C LEU A 55 0.20 3.54 -0.59
N ARG A 56 0.47 3.21 -1.85
CA ARG A 56 1.55 2.28 -2.19
C ARG A 56 2.28 2.72 -3.44
N MET A 57 3.61 2.59 -3.43
CA MET A 57 4.46 2.81 -4.58
C MET A 57 5.08 1.48 -4.97
N GLU A 58 4.51 0.82 -5.97
CA GLU A 58 4.91 -0.55 -6.34
C GLU A 58 5.23 -0.61 -7.83
N LEU A 59 6.10 -1.54 -8.21
CA LEU A 59 6.37 -1.82 -9.61
C LEU A 59 5.14 -2.48 -10.25
N ASN A 60 4.61 -1.87 -11.30
CA ASN A 60 3.71 -2.55 -12.23
C ASN A 60 4.55 -3.33 -13.23
N GLU A 61 4.67 -4.65 -13.04
CA GLU A 61 5.51 -5.51 -13.88
C GLU A 61 5.07 -5.51 -15.35
N THR A 62 3.77 -5.42 -15.62
CA THR A 62 3.20 -5.38 -16.98
C THR A 62 3.55 -4.08 -17.68
N ALA A 63 3.36 -2.95 -17.01
CA ALA A 63 3.65 -1.63 -17.57
C ALA A 63 5.13 -1.22 -17.45
N ARG A 64 5.93 -2.00 -16.70
CA ARG A 64 7.36 -1.75 -16.42
C ARG A 64 7.64 -0.36 -15.85
N GLN A 65 6.78 0.11 -14.95
CA GLN A 65 6.90 1.43 -14.31
C GLN A 65 6.50 1.36 -12.83
N PHE A 66 7.02 2.29 -12.02
CA PHE A 66 6.57 2.42 -10.64
C PHE A 66 5.31 3.28 -10.57
N GLU A 67 4.29 2.77 -9.88
CA GLU A 67 2.99 3.41 -9.75
C GLU A 67 2.73 3.78 -8.31
N LEU A 68 2.35 5.04 -8.08
CA LEU A 68 1.76 5.48 -6.83
C LEU A 68 0.25 5.26 -6.89
N ARG A 69 -0.28 4.37 -6.04
CA ARG A 69 -1.70 3.99 -6.02
C ARG A 69 -2.30 4.21 -4.65
N LEU A 70 -3.55 4.66 -4.63
CA LEU A 70 -4.37 4.80 -3.43
C LEU A 70 -5.43 3.70 -3.42
N TRP A 71 -5.44 2.90 -2.37
CA TRP A 71 -6.41 1.85 -2.14
C TRP A 71 -7.25 2.18 -0.90
N SER A 72 -8.57 2.05 -1.01
CA SER A 72 -9.50 2.31 0.11
C SER A 72 -10.48 1.17 0.35
N GLY A 73 -10.21 -0.01 -0.22
CA GLY A 73 -11.08 -1.18 -0.09
C GLY A 73 -11.14 -2.01 -1.37
N PRO A 74 -11.76 -3.21 -1.31
CA PRO A 74 -12.01 -4.03 -2.49
C PRO A 74 -12.72 -3.23 -3.60
N GLY A 75 -12.20 -3.28 -4.82
CA GLY A 75 -12.73 -2.53 -5.97
C GLY A 75 -12.39 -1.03 -5.99
N HIS A 76 -11.77 -0.49 -4.93
CA HIS A 76 -11.38 0.92 -4.83
C HIS A 76 -9.86 1.06 -4.84
N ASP A 77 -9.31 1.08 -6.05
CA ASP A 77 -7.87 1.15 -6.30
C ASP A 77 -7.57 2.15 -7.42
N ARG A 78 -6.99 3.29 -7.06
CA ARG A 78 -6.77 4.41 -7.98
C ARG A 78 -5.29 4.64 -8.22
N LEU A 79 -4.89 4.71 -9.49
CA LEU A 79 -3.59 5.26 -9.87
C LEU A 79 -3.58 6.77 -9.64
N LEU A 80 -2.60 7.26 -8.88
CA LEU A 80 -2.38 8.69 -8.62
C LEU A 80 -1.26 9.26 -9.48
N ALA A 81 -0.18 8.52 -9.66
CA ALA A 81 0.97 8.96 -10.46
C ALA A 81 1.82 7.79 -10.94
N VAL A 82 2.54 8.02 -12.04
CA VAL A 82 3.74 7.23 -12.41
C VAL A 82 4.95 7.95 -11.83
N VAL A 83 5.79 7.24 -11.09
CA VAL A 83 6.87 7.84 -10.30
C VAL A 83 8.22 7.21 -10.61
N HIS A 84 9.31 7.94 -10.40
CA HIS A 84 10.64 7.37 -10.39
C HIS A 84 10.85 6.56 -9.10
N PRO A 85 11.44 5.35 -9.13
CA PRO A 85 11.67 4.53 -7.92
C PRO A 85 12.48 5.23 -6.82
N HIS A 86 13.29 6.23 -7.21
CA HIS A 86 14.14 7.00 -6.29
C HIS A 86 13.72 8.47 -6.16
N GLY A 87 12.52 8.84 -6.60
CA GLY A 87 11.93 10.16 -6.35
C GLY A 87 12.42 11.29 -7.26
N GLU A 88 13.00 10.99 -8.41
CA GLU A 88 13.44 12.00 -9.39
C GLU A 88 12.26 12.70 -10.07
N TYR A 89 11.16 11.99 -10.32
CA TYR A 89 9.94 12.55 -10.89
C TYR A 89 8.66 11.89 -10.36
N ALA A 90 7.55 12.60 -10.51
CA ALA A 90 6.19 12.10 -10.36
C ALA A 90 5.30 12.73 -11.43
N VAL A 91 4.67 11.90 -12.25
CA VAL A 91 3.71 12.29 -13.29
C VAL A 91 2.30 11.99 -12.80
N TRP A 92 1.62 13.03 -12.30
CA TRP A 92 0.29 12.95 -11.70
C TRP A 92 -0.84 12.75 -12.73
N GLN A 93 -1.96 12.18 -12.29
CA GLN A 93 -3.18 11.93 -13.09
C GLN A 93 -4.38 12.74 -12.58
#